data_AF-A0A2G4JG49-F1
#
_entry.id   AF-A0A2G4JG49-F1
#
_cell.length_a   1.000
_cell.length_b   1.000
_cell.length_c   1.000
_cell.angle_alpha   90.00
_cell.angle_beta   90.00
_cell.angle_gamma   90.00
#
_symmetry.space_group_name_H-M   'P 1'
#
loop_
_entity.id
_entity.type
_entity.pdbx_description
1 polymer ?
#
loop_
_entity_poly.entity_id
_entity_poly.type
_entity_poly.pdbx_seq_one_letter_code
_entity_poly.pdbx_strand_id
1 'polypeptide(L)'
;MATRGPLGRGKRERERARVEKQKQKVVRREETKQRRSQVGPNDPSGVDPDIAGIVPGPQHNPWLDDLVDEPTEDSDTSDNDEGRG
;
A
#
# COMPACT_ATOMS: atom_id res chain seq x y z
N MET A 1 53.04 3.70 -5.93
CA MET A 1 52.30 3.09 -4.80
C MET A 1 51.25 4.10 -4.34
N ALA A 2 49.96 3.77 -4.39
CA ALA A 2 48.90 4.73 -4.01
C ALA A 2 48.69 4.74 -2.49
N THR A 3 48.81 5.93 -1.88
CA THR A 3 48.53 6.14 -0.45
C THR A 3 47.01 6.23 -0.24
N ARG A 4 46.48 5.42 0.69
CA ARG A 4 45.05 5.45 1.03
C ARG A 4 44.75 6.78 1.75
N GLY A 5 43.95 7.65 1.13
CA GLY A 5 43.53 8.93 1.70
C GLY A 5 42.78 8.80 3.04
N PRO A 6 42.61 9.90 3.80
CA PRO A 6 42.26 9.86 5.22
C PRO A 6 40.84 9.30 5.45
N LEU A 7 40.78 8.05 5.89
CA LEU A 7 39.58 7.28 6.19
C LEU A 7 38.75 7.79 7.40
N GLY A 8 39.09 8.95 7.99
CA GLY A 8 38.63 9.36 9.32
C GLY A 8 37.48 10.38 9.36
N ARG A 9 37.44 11.36 8.44
CA ARG A 9 36.46 12.47 8.52
C ARG A 9 35.08 12.07 7.96
N GLY A 10 35.05 11.49 6.76
CA GLY A 10 33.80 11.02 6.15
C GLY A 10 33.11 9.87 6.90
N LYS A 11 33.88 9.04 7.65
CA LYS A 11 33.28 7.99 8.49
C LYS A 11 32.48 8.57 9.65
N ARG A 12 33.02 9.58 10.33
CA ARG A 12 32.34 10.27 11.45
C ARG A 12 31.10 11.02 10.98
N GLU A 13 31.15 11.66 9.82
CA GLU A 13 29.99 12.33 9.21
C GLU A 13 28.88 11.33 8.85
N ARG A 14 29.25 10.21 8.21
CA ARG A 14 28.29 9.16 7.84
C ARG A 14 27.66 8.49 9.07
N GLU A 15 28.42 8.33 10.15
CA GLU A 15 27.91 7.82 11.42
C GLU A 15 26.93 8.80 12.08
N ARG A 16 27.29 10.10 12.16
CA ARG A 16 26.38 11.15 12.65
C ARG A 16 25.08 11.19 11.87
N ALA A 17 25.14 11.15 10.54
CA ALA A 17 23.96 11.15 9.68
C ALA A 17 23.04 9.93 9.92
N ARG A 18 23.60 8.74 10.18
CA ARG A 18 22.79 7.56 10.54
C ARG A 18 22.10 7.73 11.89
N VAL A 19 22.82 8.24 12.89
CA VAL A 19 22.28 8.48 14.23
C VAL A 19 21.17 9.54 14.18
N GLU A 20 21.37 10.64 13.46
CA GLU A 20 20.36 11.69 13.28
C GLU A 20 19.10 11.16 12.59
N LYS A 21 19.24 10.37 11.52
CA LYS A 21 18.11 9.73 10.84
C LYS A 21 17.35 8.76 11.74
N GLN A 22 18.06 8.00 12.58
CA GLN A 22 17.44 7.11 13.56
C GLN A 22 16.66 7.90 14.62
N LYS A 23 17.26 8.97 15.18
CA LYS A 23 16.58 9.87 16.12
C LYS A 23 15.31 10.47 15.53
N GLN A 24 15.38 11.01 14.31
CA GLN A 24 14.22 11.57 13.61
C GLN A 24 13.11 10.53 13.40
N LYS A 25 13.47 9.28 13.06
CA LYS A 25 12.49 8.18 12.94
C LYS A 25 11.81 7.86 14.27
N VAL A 26 12.56 7.87 15.38
CA VAL A 26 12.01 7.63 16.72
C VAL A 26 11.04 8.76 17.08
N VAL A 27 11.44 10.02 16.92
CA VAL A 27 10.58 11.19 17.16
C VAL A 27 9.29 11.10 16.33
N ARG A 28 9.39 10.83 15.03
CA ARG A 28 8.20 10.68 14.17
C ARG A 28 7.28 9.54 14.65
N ARG A 29 7.85 8.42 15.12
CA ARG A 29 7.06 7.30 15.66
C ARG A 29 6.34 7.72 16.94
N GLU A 30 7.02 8.40 17.85
CA GLU A 30 6.44 8.91 19.10
C GLU A 30 5.34 9.92 18.81
N GLU A 31 5.55 10.88 17.91
CA GLU A 31 4.54 11.84 17.47
C GLU A 31 3.30 11.15 16.88
N THR A 32 3.49 10.15 15.99
CA THR A 32 2.36 9.40 15.43
C THR A 32 1.61 8.60 16.49
N LYS A 33 2.32 8.04 17.47
CA LYS A 33 1.71 7.32 18.60
C LYS A 33 0.90 8.28 19.46
N GLN A 34 1.46 9.45 19.80
CA GLN A 34 0.76 10.49 20.56
C GLN A 34 -0.48 10.99 19.81
N ARG A 35 -0.35 11.28 18.51
CA ARG A 35 -1.48 11.70 17.68
C ARG A 35 -2.59 10.64 17.67
N ARG A 36 -2.24 9.36 17.49
CA ARG A 36 -3.20 8.26 17.54
C ARG A 36 -3.86 8.08 18.90
N SER A 37 -3.18 8.42 20.00
CA SER A 37 -3.80 8.39 21.34
C SER A 37 -4.66 9.62 21.64
N GLN A 38 -4.39 10.75 21.00
CA GLN A 38 -5.14 12.01 21.16
C GLN A 38 -6.40 12.03 20.31
N VAL A 39 -6.33 11.48 19.10
CA VAL A 39 -7.52 11.17 18.31
C VAL A 39 -8.22 10.04 19.07
N GLY A 40 -9.37 10.34 19.67
CA GLY A 40 -10.15 9.38 20.44
C GLY A 40 -10.56 8.17 19.59
N PRO A 41 -11.25 7.19 20.19
CA PRO A 41 -11.85 6.10 19.42
C PRO A 41 -12.64 6.70 18.24
N ASN A 42 -12.50 6.11 17.05
CA ASN A 42 -13.44 6.41 15.97
C ASN A 42 -14.87 6.28 16.53
N ASP A 43 -15.78 7.10 16.01
CA ASP A 43 -17.20 7.12 16.37
C ASP A 43 -17.71 5.67 16.60
N PRO A 44 -18.53 5.39 17.63
CA PRO A 44 -19.00 4.03 17.93
C PRO A 44 -19.69 3.33 16.74
N SER A 45 -20.20 4.10 15.77
CA SER A 45 -20.74 3.57 14.51
C SER A 45 -19.67 3.03 13.56
N GLY A 46 -18.40 3.40 13.74
CA GLY A 46 -17.27 3.08 12.88
C GLY A 46 -17.27 3.83 11.55
N VAL A 47 -18.22 4.74 11.33
CA VAL A 47 -18.41 5.48 10.08
C VAL A 47 -17.93 6.93 10.27
N ASP A 48 -17.14 7.44 9.34
CA ASP A 48 -16.69 8.83 9.33
C ASP A 48 -17.90 9.77 9.15
N PRO A 49 -18.08 10.82 9.97
CA PRO A 49 -19.15 11.80 9.76
C PRO A 49 -19.21 12.36 8.34
N ASP A 50 -18.05 12.50 7.66
CA ASP A 50 -17.98 13.03 6.30
C ASP A 50 -18.41 11.99 5.25
N ILE A 51 -18.31 10.69 5.54
CA ILE A 51 -18.72 9.60 4.64
C ILE A 51 -20.11 9.05 4.96
N ALA A 52 -20.65 9.38 6.14
CA ALA A 52 -21.95 8.90 6.59
C ALA A 52 -23.07 9.33 5.62
N GLY A 53 -23.78 8.35 5.06
CA GLY A 53 -24.89 8.59 4.14
C GLY A 53 -24.50 8.78 2.66
N ILE A 54 -23.21 8.73 2.32
CA ILE A 54 -22.78 8.72 0.91
C ILE A 54 -22.90 7.31 0.35
N VAL A 55 -23.73 7.14 -0.67
CA VAL A 55 -23.81 5.91 -1.46
C VAL A 55 -22.82 6.04 -2.63
N PRO A 56 -21.70 5.29 -2.65
CA PRO A 56 -20.76 5.34 -3.76
C PRO A 56 -21.44 4.87 -5.05
N GLY A 57 -21.28 5.64 -6.13
CA GLY A 57 -21.78 5.28 -7.45
C GLY A 57 -20.93 4.19 -8.13
N PRO A 58 -21.35 3.69 -9.30
CA PRO A 58 -20.56 2.73 -10.08
C PRO A 58 -19.20 3.34 -10.45
N GLN A 59 -18.09 2.78 -9.96
CA GLN A 59 -16.75 3.11 -10.44
C GLN A 59 -16.44 2.30 -11.69
N HIS A 60 -16.12 2.98 -12.80
CA HIS A 60 -15.57 2.31 -13.98
C HIS A 60 -14.16 1.82 -13.68
N ASN A 61 -13.85 0.59 -14.09
CA ASN A 61 -12.51 0.04 -13.97
C ASN A 61 -11.64 0.59 -15.12
N PRO A 62 -10.57 1.36 -14.83
CA PRO A 62 -9.75 2.00 -15.86
C PRO A 62 -8.94 1.03 -16.74
N TRP A 63 -8.92 -0.26 -16.42
CA TRP A 63 -8.19 -1.29 -17.18
C TRP A 63 -9.11 -2.32 -17.85
N LEU A 64 -10.43 -2.10 -17.84
CA LEU A 64 -11.38 -3.08 -18.38
C LEU A 64 -11.42 -3.10 -19.92
N ASP A 65 -11.20 -1.94 -20.56
CA ASP A 65 -11.19 -1.81 -22.02
C ASP A 65 -10.04 -2.60 -22.69
N ASP A 66 -8.93 -2.81 -21.98
CA ASP A 66 -7.75 -3.54 -22.49
C ASP A 66 -7.92 -5.07 -22.42
N LEU A 67 -8.96 -5.57 -21.74
CA LEU A 67 -9.17 -7.01 -21.48
C LEU A 67 -10.24 -7.66 -22.38
N VAL A 68 -10.88 -6.88 -23.26
CA VAL A 68 -12.04 -7.33 -24.05
C VAL A 68 -11.64 -8.10 -25.32
N ASP A 69 -10.36 -8.12 -25.68
CA ASP A 69 -9.86 -8.69 -26.95
C ASP A 69 -9.26 -10.11 -26.87
N GLU A 70 -9.27 -10.78 -25.71
CA GLU A 70 -8.82 -12.18 -25.61
C GLU A 70 -10.03 -13.14 -25.72
N PRO A 71 -10.20 -13.86 -26.85
CA PRO A 71 -11.19 -14.91 -26.94
C PRO A 71 -10.78 -16.05 -25.99
N THR A 72 -11.48 -16.23 -24.88
CA THR A 72 -11.36 -17.47 -24.10
C THR A 72 -11.94 -18.61 -24.95
N GLU A 73 -11.06 -19.42 -25.54
CA GLU A 73 -11.36 -20.57 -26.42
C GLU A 73 -12.05 -21.77 -25.71
N ASP A 74 -12.83 -21.55 -24.64
CA ASP A 74 -13.40 -22.65 -23.82
C ASP A 74 -14.94 -22.76 -23.90
N SER A 75 -15.57 -22.40 -25.03
CA SER A 75 -17.02 -22.61 -25.25
C SER A 75 -17.39 -23.83 -26.13
N ASP A 76 -16.47 -24.75 -26.37
CA ASP A 76 -16.77 -26.07 -26.96
C ASP A 76 -16.88 -27.16 -25.87
N THR A 77 -17.92 -27.09 -25.02
CA THR A 77 -18.42 -28.31 -24.36
C THR A 77 -19.62 -28.81 -25.17
N SER A 78 -19.31 -29.76 -26.03
CA SER A 78 -20.22 -30.47 -26.93
C SER A 78 -21.54 -30.92 -26.28
N ASP A 79 -22.65 -30.53 -26.90
CA ASP A 79 -23.89 -31.30 -26.96
C ASP A 79 -23.59 -32.75 -27.42
N ASN A 80 -23.81 -33.74 -26.56
CA ASN A 80 -24.34 -35.07 -26.90
C ASN A 80 -24.37 -36.00 -25.68
N ASP A 81 -25.56 -36.32 -25.16
CA ASP A 81 -26.17 -37.66 -25.25
C ASP A 81 -27.32 -37.72 -24.22
N GLU A 82 -28.52 -37.38 -24.71
CA GLU A 82 -29.76 -37.66 -24.00
C GLU A 82 -29.99 -39.18 -23.94
N GLY A 83 -30.10 -39.72 -22.72
CA GLY A 83 -31.01 -40.83 -22.45
C GLY A 83 -30.45 -42.25 -22.59
N ARG A 84 -30.05 -42.84 -21.46
CA ARG A 84 -30.36 -44.24 -21.16
C ARG A 84 -30.78 -44.39 -19.70
N GLY A 85 -31.99 -44.94 -19.53
CA GLY A 85 -32.59 -45.30 -18.24
C GLY A 85 -32.02 -46.57 -17.64
#